data_AF-A0A925VST7-F1
#
_entry.id   AF-A0A925VST7-F1
#
_cell.length_a   1.000
_cell.length_b   1.000
_cell.length_c   1.000
_cell.angle_alpha   90.00
_cell.angle_beta   90.00
_cell.angle_gamma   90.00
#
_symmetry.space_group_name_H-M   'P 1'
#
loop_
_entity.id
_entity.type
_entity.pdbx_description
1 polymer ?
#
loop_
_entity_poly.entity_id
_entity_poly.type
_entity_poly.pdbx_seq_one_letter_code
_entity_poly.pdbx_strand_id
1 'polypeptide(L)'
;MKKKLLSIVLVLYVLLDLGYTFAQAYQLPLEGDLPSIVMGPECQQVLHDPFGWAALTRNEVYVAPNRFFAHAAMVSYFKLMPLALQRFLDPISSVYGACALFAVGVQALLLYVLGVYISGTYQLSRRTFWLAVALLVPLFQLAGYNDQMGIIDRAITYTFFYAFPMTLLLLL
;
A
#
# COMPACT_ATOMS: atom_id res chain seq x y z
N MET A 1 -14.77 10.22 -31.96
CA MET A 1 -13.63 11.02 -31.44
C MET A 1 -13.82 11.44 -29.97
N LYS A 2 -14.90 12.16 -29.62
CA LYS A 2 -15.17 12.62 -28.24
C LYS A 2 -15.11 11.52 -27.15
N LYS A 3 -15.63 10.32 -27.43
CA LYS A 3 -15.61 9.19 -26.48
C LYS A 3 -14.21 8.63 -26.20
N LYS A 4 -13.34 8.57 -27.22
CA LYS A 4 -11.94 8.13 -27.06
C LYS A 4 -11.12 9.16 -26.29
N LEU A 5 -11.33 10.44 -26.60
CA LEU A 5 -10.69 11.54 -25.88
C LEU A 5 -11.04 11.53 -24.39
N LEU A 6 -12.31 11.32 -24.04
CA LEU A 6 -12.74 11.22 -22.64
C LEU A 6 -12.05 10.07 -21.90
N SER A 7 -11.95 8.87 -22.51
CA SER A 7 -11.24 7.75 -21.87
C SER A 7 -9.77 8.08 -21.61
N ILE A 8 -9.10 8.76 -22.55
CA ILE A 8 -7.71 9.20 -22.38
C ILE A 8 -7.60 10.19 -21.21
N VAL A 9 -8.50 11.17 -21.13
CA VAL A 9 -8.52 12.15 -20.03
C VAL A 9 -8.73 11.47 -18.68
N LEU A 10 -9.64 10.49 -18.58
CA LEU A 10 -9.88 9.76 -17.34
C LEU A 10 -8.66 8.95 -16.91
N VAL A 11 -8.02 8.23 -17.84
CA VAL A 11 -6.79 7.47 -17.55
C VAL A 11 -5.68 8.42 -17.09
N LEU A 12 -5.49 9.52 -17.82
CA LEU A 12 -4.46 10.51 -17.49
C LEU A 12 -4.71 11.13 -16.11
N TYR A 13 -5.97 11.45 -15.78
CA TYR A 13 -6.34 11.97 -14.48
C TYR A 13 -5.95 11.00 -13.35
N VAL A 14 -6.27 9.71 -13.48
CA VAL A 14 -5.91 8.70 -12.48
C VAL A 14 -4.39 8.52 -12.38
N LEU A 15 -3.66 8.53 -13.51
CA LEU A 15 -2.20 8.42 -13.49
C LEU A 15 -1.53 9.64 -12.84
N LEU A 16 -2.04 10.84 -13.11
CA LEU A 16 -1.55 12.07 -12.47
C LEU A 16 -1.80 12.05 -10.96
N ASP A 17 -2.96 11.55 -10.53
CA ASP A 17 -3.25 11.39 -9.10
C ASP A 17 -2.27 10.41 -8.43
N LEU A 18 -2.07 9.22 -9.00
CA LEU A 18 -1.11 8.25 -8.47
C LEU A 18 0.32 8.82 -8.42
N GLY A 19 0.72 9.58 -9.45
CA GLY A 19 2.00 10.29 -9.45
C GLY A 19 2.09 11.38 -8.39
N TYR A 20 0.99 12.08 -8.12
CA TYR A 20 0.91 13.08 -7.06
C TYR A 20 0.95 12.43 -5.67
N THR A 21 0.27 11.31 -5.46
CA THR A 21 0.37 10.52 -4.22
C THR A 21 1.78 9.99 -4.03
N PHE A 22 2.44 9.53 -5.10
CA PHE A 22 3.85 9.12 -5.01
C PHE A 22 4.74 10.25 -4.51
N ALA A 23 4.60 11.45 -5.09
CA ALA A 23 5.39 12.61 -4.70
C ALA A 23 5.15 13.01 -3.23
N GLN A 24 3.90 12.92 -2.75
CA GLN A 24 3.57 13.14 -1.35
C GLN A 24 4.19 12.08 -0.44
N ALA A 25 3.96 10.81 -0.73
CA ALA A 25 4.46 9.69 0.08
C ALA A 25 5.99 9.68 0.16
N TYR A 26 6.66 10.07 -0.93
CA TYR A 26 8.12 10.19 -0.97
C TYR A 26 8.67 11.27 -0.03
N GLN A 27 7.88 12.30 0.26
CA GLN A 27 8.27 13.41 1.14
C GLN A 27 7.84 13.21 2.60
N LEU A 28 7.10 12.14 2.91
CA LEU A 28 6.68 11.86 4.28
C LEU A 28 7.86 11.40 5.14
N PRO A 29 7.93 11.81 6.42
CA PRO A 29 8.95 11.33 7.34
C PRO A 29 8.79 9.83 7.58
N LEU A 30 9.91 9.13 7.78
CA LEU A 30 9.88 7.72 8.18
C LEU A 30 9.37 7.61 9.61
N GLU A 31 8.42 6.70 9.82
CA GLU A 31 7.90 6.41 11.15
C GLU A 31 8.83 5.47 11.95
N GLY A 32 8.66 5.47 13.28
CA GLY A 32 9.50 4.69 14.20
C GLY A 32 9.26 3.17 14.18
N ASP A 33 8.08 2.73 13.72
CA ASP A 33 7.74 1.30 13.68
C ASP A 33 8.50 0.57 12.57
N LEU A 34 8.81 1.25 11.46
CA LEU A 34 9.53 0.68 10.32
C LEU A 34 10.87 0.02 10.71
N PRO A 35 11.83 0.72 11.33
CA PRO A 35 13.10 0.10 11.72
C PRO A 35 12.91 -1.00 12.78
N SER A 36 11.96 -0.82 13.71
CA SER A 36 11.66 -1.78 14.78
C SER A 36 11.12 -3.10 14.24
N ILE A 37 10.26 -3.05 13.21
CA ILE A 37 9.71 -4.24 12.56
C ILE A 37 10.74 -4.91 11.63
N VAL A 38 11.46 -4.11 10.82
CA VAL A 38 12.34 -4.65 9.77
C VAL A 38 13.64 -5.21 10.34
N MET A 39 14.20 -4.57 11.37
CA MET A 39 15.52 -4.90 11.94
C MET A 39 15.50 -5.21 13.44
N GLY A 40 14.44 -4.84 14.16
CA GLY A 40 14.39 -5.00 15.62
C GLY A 40 14.25 -6.46 16.07
N PRO A 41 14.87 -6.83 17.21
CA PRO A 41 14.76 -8.20 17.76
C PRO A 41 13.33 -8.53 18.23
N GLU A 42 12.56 -7.51 18.61
CA GLU A 42 11.20 -7.67 19.17
C GLU A 42 10.21 -8.32 18.20
N CYS A 43 10.39 -8.08 16.90
CA CYS A 43 9.54 -8.64 15.85
C CYS A 43 10.08 -9.97 15.28
N GLN A 44 11.18 -10.51 15.79
CA GLN A 44 11.70 -11.79 15.28
C GLN A 44 10.81 -12.97 15.66
N GLN A 45 10.27 -12.98 16.88
CA GLN A 45 9.46 -14.11 17.35
C GLN A 45 8.19 -14.30 16.54
N VAL A 46 7.52 -13.21 16.16
CA VAL A 46 6.33 -13.31 15.29
C VAL A 46 6.67 -13.94 13.94
N LEU A 47 7.85 -13.68 13.38
CA LEU A 47 8.30 -14.27 12.10
C LEU A 47 8.63 -15.77 12.20
N HIS A 48 8.74 -16.33 13.41
CA HIS A 48 8.98 -17.75 13.65
C HIS A 48 7.72 -18.52 14.06
N ASP A 49 6.60 -17.84 14.32
CA ASP A 49 5.33 -18.45 14.69
C ASP A 49 4.18 -17.94 13.78
N PRO A 50 4.03 -18.53 12.58
CA PRO A 50 3.12 -17.99 11.56
C PRO A 50 1.64 -18.01 11.94
N PHE A 51 1.25 -18.89 12.87
CA PHE A 51 -0.12 -19.05 13.33
C PHE A 51 -0.34 -18.58 14.76
N GLY A 52 0.69 -18.03 15.43
CA GLY A 52 0.59 -17.59 16.82
C GLY A 52 0.36 -18.75 17.81
N TRP A 53 0.79 -19.96 17.47
CA TRP A 53 0.51 -21.15 18.27
C TRP A 53 1.23 -21.13 19.62
N ALA A 54 2.43 -20.56 19.68
CA ALA A 54 3.19 -20.43 20.91
C ALA A 54 2.49 -19.49 21.90
N ALA A 55 1.88 -18.40 21.42
CA ALA A 55 1.04 -17.53 22.25
C ALA A 55 -0.18 -18.29 22.82
N LEU A 56 -0.81 -19.14 22.01
CA LEU A 56 -2.02 -19.89 22.42
C LEU A 56 -1.75 -21.08 23.34
N THR A 57 -0.64 -21.79 23.13
CA THR A 57 -0.37 -23.06 23.85
C THR A 57 0.62 -22.94 24.99
N ARG A 58 1.55 -21.99 24.89
CA ARG A 58 2.65 -21.83 25.86
C ARG A 58 2.53 -20.54 26.68
N ASN A 59 1.48 -19.74 26.46
CA ASN A 59 1.32 -18.41 27.05
C ASN A 59 2.55 -17.50 26.80
N GLU A 60 3.22 -17.67 25.67
CA GLU A 60 4.33 -16.80 25.29
C GLU A 60 3.81 -15.38 24.97
N VAL A 61 4.54 -14.36 25.43
CA VAL A 61 4.19 -12.95 25.23
C VAL A 61 5.20 -12.32 24.30
N TYR A 62 4.73 -11.90 23.13
CA TYR A 62 5.53 -11.21 22.12
C TYR A 62 4.64 -10.31 21.25
N VAL A 63 5.26 -9.48 20.43
CA VAL A 63 4.58 -8.44 19.65
C VAL A 63 3.69 -9.08 18.58
N ALA A 64 2.42 -8.68 18.58
CA ALA A 64 1.45 -8.90 17.50
C ALA A 64 1.39 -10.35 16.95
N PRO A 65 1.11 -11.36 17.79
CA PRO A 65 1.15 -12.79 17.43
C PRO A 65 0.20 -13.18 16.30
N ASN A 66 -0.86 -12.39 16.06
CA ASN A 66 -1.84 -12.61 15.00
C ASN A 66 -1.52 -11.87 13.68
N ARG A 67 -0.36 -11.22 13.56
CA ARG A 67 -0.02 -10.36 12.41
C ARG A 67 1.19 -10.86 11.61
N PHE A 68 1.45 -12.17 11.63
CA PHE A 68 2.59 -12.77 10.93
C PHE A 68 2.71 -12.32 9.47
N PHE A 69 1.66 -12.47 8.68
CA PHE A 69 1.73 -12.19 7.24
C PHE A 69 2.01 -10.71 6.93
N ALA A 70 1.53 -9.78 7.76
CA ALA A 70 1.82 -8.37 7.62
C ALA A 70 3.31 -8.06 7.92
N HIS A 71 3.85 -8.62 9.01
CA HIS A 71 5.27 -8.51 9.33
C HIS A 71 6.15 -9.14 8.25
N ALA A 72 5.81 -10.36 7.83
CA ALA A 72 6.56 -11.08 6.80
C ALA A 72 6.58 -10.29 5.49
N ALA A 73 5.43 -9.78 5.03
CA ALA A 73 5.34 -8.97 3.82
C ALA A 73 6.20 -7.71 3.91
N MET A 74 6.10 -6.98 5.03
CA MET A 74 6.87 -5.75 5.25
C MET A 74 8.38 -6.02 5.32
N VAL A 75 8.81 -7.02 6.10
CA VAL A 75 10.22 -7.40 6.25
C VAL A 75 10.81 -7.86 4.93
N SER A 76 10.11 -8.73 4.19
CA SER A 76 10.55 -9.20 2.88
C SER A 76 10.65 -8.06 1.87
N TYR A 77 9.67 -7.15 1.85
CA TYR A 77 9.68 -6.01 0.95
C TYR A 77 10.84 -5.05 1.25
N PHE A 78 11.01 -4.63 2.49
CA PHE A 78 12.05 -3.65 2.86
C PHE A 78 13.47 -4.21 2.86
N LYS A 79 13.66 -5.54 2.94
CA LYS A 79 14.97 -6.17 2.73
C LYS A 79 15.36 -6.29 1.27
N LEU A 80 14.42 -6.17 0.33
CA LEU A 80 14.66 -6.33 -1.11
C LEU A 80 14.55 -5.02 -1.89
N MET A 81 13.45 -4.28 -1.72
CA MET A 81 13.09 -3.18 -2.60
C MET A 81 14.04 -1.97 -2.48
N PRO A 82 14.42 -1.48 -1.29
CA PRO A 82 15.40 -0.40 -1.18
C PRO A 82 16.73 -0.75 -1.88
N LEU A 83 17.23 -1.99 -1.73
CA LEU A 83 18.45 -2.44 -2.41
C LEU A 83 18.31 -2.46 -3.94
N ALA A 84 17.13 -2.82 -4.45
CA ALA A 84 16.86 -2.74 -5.88
C ALA A 84 16.83 -1.29 -6.38
N LEU A 85 16.22 -0.39 -5.61
CA LEU A 85 16.13 1.04 -5.93
C LEU A 85 17.47 1.78 -5.81
N GLN A 86 18.42 1.28 -5.00
CA GLN A 86 19.77 1.83 -4.88
C GLN A 86 20.58 1.81 -6.19
N ARG A 87 20.11 1.08 -7.22
CA ARG A 87 20.67 1.17 -8.58
C ARG A 87 20.43 2.54 -9.22
N PHE A 88 19.44 3.30 -8.74
CA PHE A 88 19.01 4.58 -9.29
C PHE A 88 18.98 5.71 -8.27
N LEU A 89 18.85 5.39 -6.98
CA LEU A 89 18.72 6.34 -5.87
C LEU A 89 19.86 6.16 -4.87
N ASP A 90 20.17 7.20 -4.10
CA ASP A 90 21.04 7.06 -2.94
C ASP A 90 20.39 6.19 -1.84
N PRO A 91 21.18 5.63 -0.89
CA PRO A 91 20.66 4.71 0.11
C PRO A 91 19.48 5.25 0.92
N ILE A 92 19.48 6.54 1.26
CA ILE A 92 18.42 7.14 2.06
C ILE A 92 17.17 7.30 1.20
N SER A 93 17.30 7.97 0.04
CA SER A 93 16.22 8.15 -0.92
C SER A 93 15.59 6.83 -1.37
N SER A 94 16.36 5.75 -1.43
CA SER A 94 15.86 4.41 -1.78
C SER A 94 14.80 3.88 -0.80
N VAL A 95 14.92 4.22 0.50
CA VAL A 95 13.94 3.82 1.52
C VAL A 95 12.65 4.62 1.36
N TYR A 96 12.73 5.95 1.20
CA TYR A 96 11.58 6.80 0.93
C TYR A 96 10.88 6.40 -0.39
N GLY A 97 11.66 6.09 -1.42
CA GLY A 97 11.17 5.57 -2.69
C GLY A 97 10.44 4.23 -2.53
N ALA A 98 10.96 3.33 -1.70
CA ALA A 98 10.32 2.05 -1.41
C ALA A 98 8.98 2.24 -0.69
N CYS A 99 8.90 3.17 0.27
CA CYS A 99 7.64 3.53 0.94
C CYS A 99 6.61 4.06 -0.05
N ALA A 100 6.99 5.06 -0.85
CA ALA A 100 6.10 5.69 -1.83
C ALA A 100 5.60 4.69 -2.89
N LEU A 101 6.50 3.84 -3.39
CA LEU A 101 6.17 2.81 -4.38
C LEU A 101 5.15 1.80 -3.83
N PHE A 102 5.33 1.36 -2.59
CA PHE A 102 4.40 0.42 -1.98
C PHE A 102 3.03 1.06 -1.74
N ALA A 103 3.00 2.26 -1.15
CA ALA A 103 1.75 2.97 -0.87
C ALA A 103 0.92 3.20 -2.14
N VAL A 104 1.57 3.69 -3.21
CA VAL A 104 0.90 3.91 -4.51
C VAL A 104 0.52 2.60 -5.18
N GLY A 105 1.33 1.56 -5.05
CA GLY A 105 0.99 0.22 -5.53
C GLY A 105 -0.29 -0.32 -4.89
N VAL A 106 -0.42 -0.18 -3.57
CA VAL A 106 -1.63 -0.55 -2.82
C VAL A 106 -2.82 0.33 -3.22
N GLN A 107 -2.63 1.65 -3.38
CA GLN A 107 -3.66 2.55 -3.89
C GLN A 107 -4.20 2.09 -5.25
N ALA A 108 -3.28 1.84 -6.19
CA ALA A 108 -3.63 1.43 -7.55
C ALA A 108 -4.39 0.10 -7.55
N LEU A 109 -3.98 -0.84 -6.69
CA LEU A 109 -4.66 -2.13 -6.55
C LEU A 109 -6.06 -1.97 -5.93
N LEU A 110 -6.23 -1.15 -4.90
CA LEU A 110 -7.56 -0.86 -4.31
C LEU A 110 -8.48 -0.19 -5.33
N LEU A 111 -7.99 0.83 -6.02
CA LEU A 111 -8.73 1.52 -7.08
C LEU A 111 -9.14 0.54 -8.19
N TYR A 112 -8.26 -0.38 -8.56
CA TYR A 112 -8.60 -1.44 -9.51
C TYR A 112 -9.73 -2.32 -9.01
N VAL A 113 -9.61 -2.91 -7.81
CA VAL A 113 -10.61 -3.84 -7.25
C VAL A 113 -11.98 -3.15 -7.09
N LEU A 114 -12.01 -1.95 -6.50
CA LEU A 114 -13.24 -1.19 -6.35
C LEU A 114 -13.83 -0.77 -7.71
N GLY A 115 -12.98 -0.40 -8.67
CA GLY A 115 -13.37 -0.12 -10.04
C GLY A 115 -14.04 -1.33 -10.70
N VAL A 116 -13.50 -2.54 -10.49
CA VAL A 116 -14.12 -3.79 -10.97
C VAL A 116 -15.47 -4.00 -10.31
N TYR A 117 -15.59 -3.85 -8.99
CA TYR A 117 -16.85 -4.04 -8.27
C TYR A 117 -17.95 -3.09 -8.73
N ILE A 118 -17.62 -1.81 -8.95
CA ILE A 118 -18.59 -0.79 -9.40
C ILE A 118 -18.98 -1.00 -10.87
N SER A 119 -18.01 -1.33 -11.73
CA SER A 119 -18.24 -1.41 -13.17
C SER A 119 -18.67 -2.80 -13.67
N GLY A 120 -18.54 -3.83 -12.83
CA GLY A 120 -18.84 -5.23 -13.15
C GLY A 120 -17.90 -5.83 -14.20
N THR A 121 -16.71 -5.26 -14.41
CA THR A 121 -15.79 -5.72 -15.47
C THR A 121 -14.32 -5.58 -15.10
N TYR A 122 -13.54 -6.61 -15.43
CA TYR A 122 -12.08 -6.63 -15.30
C TYR A 122 -11.36 -5.93 -16.46
N GLN A 123 -12.10 -5.49 -17.49
CA GLN A 123 -11.51 -4.95 -18.72
C GLN A 123 -11.13 -3.47 -18.56
N LEU A 124 -9.82 -3.20 -18.53
CA LEU A 124 -9.27 -1.83 -18.51
C LEU A 124 -9.56 -1.02 -19.79
N SER A 125 -10.10 -1.62 -20.86
CA SER A 125 -10.53 -0.86 -22.04
C SER A 125 -11.91 -0.21 -21.85
N ARG A 126 -12.66 -0.60 -20.81
CA ARG A 126 -14.02 -0.15 -20.59
C ARG A 126 -14.02 1.24 -19.96
N ARG A 127 -14.75 2.16 -20.60
CA ARG A 127 -14.90 3.53 -20.09
C ARG A 127 -15.62 3.56 -18.74
N THR A 128 -16.59 2.69 -18.51
CA THR A 128 -17.33 2.60 -17.24
C THR A 128 -16.40 2.31 -16.06
N PHE A 129 -15.39 1.47 -16.27
CA PHE A 129 -14.34 1.21 -15.29
C PHE A 129 -13.56 2.48 -14.95
N TRP A 130 -12.98 3.17 -15.93
CA TRP A 130 -12.20 4.39 -15.68
C TRP A 130 -13.02 5.56 -15.12
N LEU A 131 -14.31 5.62 -15.46
CA LEU A 131 -15.20 6.61 -14.87
C LEU A 131 -15.42 6.31 -13.38
N ALA A 132 -15.64 5.04 -13.00
CA ALA A 132 -15.73 4.64 -11.60
C ALA A 132 -14.42 4.94 -10.84
N VAL A 133 -13.27 4.54 -11.39
CA VAL A 133 -11.95 4.79 -10.77
C VAL A 133 -11.68 6.29 -10.60
N ALA A 134 -11.94 7.11 -11.61
CA ALA A 134 -11.74 8.55 -11.53
C ALA A 134 -12.63 9.22 -10.45
N LEU A 135 -13.83 8.70 -10.21
CA LEU A 135 -14.69 9.19 -9.13
C LEU A 135 -14.21 8.74 -7.74
N LEU A 136 -13.51 7.62 -7.64
CA LEU A 136 -12.97 7.11 -6.37
C LEU A 136 -11.69 7.82 -5.94
N VAL A 137 -10.86 8.23 -6.90
CA VAL A 137 -9.53 8.86 -6.66
C VAL A 137 -9.51 9.89 -5.53
N PRO A 138 -10.43 10.88 -5.45
CA PRO A 138 -10.40 11.89 -4.38
C PRO A 138 -10.50 11.34 -2.94
N LEU A 139 -10.98 10.11 -2.78
CA LEU A 139 -11.10 9.44 -1.47
C LEU A 139 -9.76 8.86 -0.96
N PHE A 140 -8.71 8.84 -1.80
CA PHE A 140 -7.40 8.26 -1.48
C PHE A 140 -6.33 9.33 -1.21
N GLN A 141 -6.73 10.53 -0.77
CA GLN A 141 -5.81 11.64 -0.48
C GLN A 141 -4.94 11.39 0.76
N LEU A 142 -3.63 11.69 0.66
CA LEU A 142 -2.69 11.73 1.79
C LEU A 142 -2.60 13.11 2.46
N ALA A 143 -2.84 14.18 1.69
CA ALA A 143 -2.91 15.55 2.16
C ALA A 143 -4.35 15.99 2.45
N GLY A 144 -4.51 17.03 3.29
CA GLY A 144 -5.81 17.59 3.61
C GLY A 144 -6.60 16.68 4.56
N TYR A 145 -7.68 16.08 4.08
CA TYR A 145 -8.66 15.36 4.89
C TYR A 145 -8.28 13.90 5.20
N ASN A 146 -6.99 13.56 5.19
CA ASN A 146 -6.53 12.19 5.41
C ASN A 146 -6.93 11.67 6.80
N ASP A 147 -6.84 12.52 7.82
CA ASP A 147 -7.20 12.15 9.19
C ASP A 147 -8.73 11.93 9.37
N GLN A 148 -9.55 12.35 8.40
CA GLN A 148 -11.02 12.20 8.45
C GLN A 148 -11.57 11.17 7.44
N MET A 149 -10.95 11.05 6.27
CA MET A 149 -11.47 10.27 5.14
C MET A 149 -10.38 9.49 4.38
N GLY A 150 -9.14 9.48 4.89
CA GLY A 150 -8.04 8.78 4.24
C GLY A 150 -8.23 7.28 4.24
N ILE A 151 -8.29 6.68 3.05
CA ILE A 151 -8.27 5.21 2.90
C ILE A 151 -6.83 4.67 3.01
N ILE A 152 -5.85 5.49 2.65
CA ILE A 152 -4.42 5.18 2.77
C ILE A 152 -3.82 6.05 3.84
N ASP A 153 -3.02 5.44 4.70
CA ASP A 153 -2.39 6.10 5.83
C ASP A 153 -1.04 6.73 5.43
N ARG A 154 -0.63 7.76 6.18
CA ARG A 154 0.71 8.36 6.06
C ARG A 154 1.80 7.41 6.59
N ALA A 155 1.44 6.53 7.52
CA ALA A 155 2.28 5.45 8.02
C ALA A 155 2.33 4.28 7.04
N ILE A 156 3.54 3.93 6.59
CA ILE A 156 3.73 2.82 5.66
C ILE A 156 3.43 1.48 6.32
N THR A 157 3.71 1.34 7.61
CA THR A 157 3.38 0.17 8.44
C THR A 157 1.89 -0.09 8.42
N TYR A 158 1.07 0.95 8.57
CA TYR A 158 -0.39 0.82 8.49
C TYR A 158 -0.88 0.45 7.10
N THR A 159 -0.19 0.89 6.05
CA THR A 159 -0.48 0.41 4.69
C THR A 159 -0.19 -1.09 4.56
N PHE A 160 0.92 -1.60 5.10
CA PHE A 160 1.24 -3.03 5.13
C PHE A 160 0.28 -3.87 5.99
N PHE A 161 -0.20 -3.29 7.09
CA PHE A 161 -0.95 -4.03 8.11
C PHE A 161 -2.47 -3.98 7.91
N TYR A 162 -2.98 -2.99 7.17
CA TYR A 162 -4.41 -2.78 6.97
C TYR A 162 -4.79 -2.71 5.49
N ALA A 163 -4.38 -1.65 4.79
CA ALA A 163 -4.83 -1.43 3.42
C ALA A 163 -4.44 -2.58 2.49
N PHE A 164 -3.19 -3.06 2.54
CA PHE A 164 -2.71 -4.16 1.71
C PHE A 164 -3.45 -5.49 1.98
N PRO A 165 -3.53 -6.00 3.23
CA PRO A 165 -4.30 -7.23 3.51
C PRO A 165 -5.78 -7.10 3.13
N MET A 166 -6.41 -5.95 3.40
CA MET A 166 -7.79 -5.71 2.99
C MET A 166 -7.95 -5.76 1.48
N THR A 167 -7.00 -5.21 0.73
CA THR A 167 -7.01 -5.28 -0.73
C THR A 167 -6.92 -6.71 -1.24
N LEU A 168 -6.04 -7.52 -0.64
CA LEU A 168 -5.92 -8.94 -0.98
C LEU A 168 -7.20 -9.70 -0.67
N LEU A 169 -7.84 -9.43 0.47
CA LEU A 169 -9.12 -10.03 0.83
C LEU A 169 -10.23 -9.69 -0.19
N LEU A 170 -10.28 -8.45 -0.68
CA LEU A 170 -11.25 -8.05 -1.71
C LEU A 170 -10.95 -8.66 -3.09
N LEU A 171 -9.73 -9.17 -3.30
CA LEU A 171 -9.35 -9.79 -4.58
C LEU A 171 -9.70 -11.28 -4.63
N LEU A 172 -9.77 -11.95 -3.47
CA LEU A 172 -10.09 -13.36 -3.30
C LEU A 172 -11.61 -13.63 -3.36
#